data_AF-A0A7S1P030-F1
#
_entry.id   AF-A0A7S1P030-F1
#
_cell.length_a   1.000
_cell.length_b   1.000
_cell.length_c   1.000
_cell.angle_alpha   90.00
_cell.angle_beta   90.00
_cell.angle_gamma   90.00
#
_symmetry.space_group_name_H-M   'P 1'
#
loop_
_entity.id
_entity.type
_entity.pdbx_description
1 polymer ?
#
loop_
_entity_poly.entity_id
_entity_poly.type
_entity_poly.pdbx_seq_one_letter_code
_entity_poly.pdbx_strand_id
1 'polypeptide(L)'
;GWWLDEVRRGVREEYEEVLKSRLALDFALDLPKPSLDTFGNAAASLSAWRKEVEERRDMLEGLLNDLGTLWSSYEEELRRIQSASIHQLLVELQTGGNVRFEPGTTDEAWYQWIVQMVESRFVSRDFTLFAVNKIKVTGVTRVHNRFLRLKFDEIWE
;
A
#
# COMPACT_ATOMS: atom_id res chain seq x y z
N GLY A 1 -19.57 10.59 2.84
CA GLY A 1 -19.01 11.53 1.86
C GLY A 1 -18.04 10.73 1.05
N TRP A 2 -18.27 10.64 -0.27
CA TRP A 2 -17.82 9.51 -1.09
C TRP A 2 -16.36 9.06 -0.86
N TRP A 3 -15.43 10.00 -0.68
CA TRP A 3 -14.02 9.72 -0.35
C TRP A 3 -13.79 9.03 1.00
N LEU A 4 -14.49 9.46 2.06
CA LEU A 4 -14.44 8.78 3.37
C LEU A 4 -15.04 7.38 3.30
N ASP A 5 -16.02 7.16 2.42
CA ASP A 5 -16.66 5.86 2.25
C ASP A 5 -15.78 4.90 1.44
N GLU A 6 -15.02 5.42 0.46
CA GLU A 6 -14.00 4.68 -0.31
C GLU A 6 -12.81 4.27 0.58
N VAL A 7 -12.25 5.20 1.35
CA VAL A 7 -11.15 4.91 2.30
C VAL A 7 -11.61 3.91 3.37
N ARG A 8 -12.84 4.04 3.88
CA ARG A 8 -13.41 3.06 4.83
C ARG A 8 -13.61 1.70 4.19
N ARG A 9 -13.90 1.62 2.89
CA ARG A 9 -14.07 0.36 2.16
C ARG A 9 -12.73 -0.32 1.93
N GLY A 10 -11.72 0.42 1.45
CA GLY A 10 -10.36 -0.10 1.28
C GLY A 10 -9.74 -0.57 2.60
N VAL A 11 -9.88 0.22 3.68
CA VAL A 11 -9.43 -0.19 5.01
C VAL A 11 -10.20 -1.41 5.52
N ARG A 12 -11.52 -1.51 5.26
CA ARG A 12 -12.31 -2.68 5.65
C ARG A 12 -11.92 -3.94 4.87
N GLU A 13 -11.65 -3.82 3.57
CA GLU A 13 -11.23 -4.93 2.73
C GLU A 13 -9.82 -5.43 3.10
N GLU A 14 -8.88 -4.53 3.37
CA GLU A 14 -7.57 -4.89 3.93
C GLU A 14 -7.69 -5.49 5.34
N TYR A 15 -8.58 -4.96 6.18
CA TYR A 15 -8.81 -5.51 7.51
C TYR A 15 -9.49 -6.89 7.46
N GLU A 16 -10.38 -7.13 6.49
CA GLU A 16 -10.99 -8.43 6.21
C GLU A 16 -9.98 -9.43 5.65
N GLU A 17 -9.05 -9.02 4.79
CA GLU A 17 -7.94 -9.86 4.30
C GLU A 17 -6.95 -10.20 5.43
N VAL A 18 -6.62 -9.22 6.28
CA VAL A 18 -5.79 -9.45 7.48
C VAL A 18 -6.53 -10.31 8.50
N LEU A 19 -7.84 -10.15 8.68
CA LEU A 19 -8.66 -11.03 9.54
C LEU A 19 -8.81 -12.43 8.96
N LYS A 20 -8.93 -12.61 7.64
CA LYS A 20 -8.92 -13.92 6.99
C LYS A 20 -7.55 -14.58 7.10
N SER A 21 -6.47 -13.80 6.99
CA SER A 21 -5.10 -14.24 7.24
C SER A 21 -4.87 -14.58 8.72
N ARG A 22 -5.50 -13.84 9.64
CA ARG A 22 -5.45 -14.08 11.10
C ARG A 22 -6.31 -15.25 11.54
N LEU A 23 -7.47 -15.45 10.91
CA LEU A 23 -8.31 -16.63 11.07
C LEU A 23 -7.61 -17.86 10.48
N ALA A 24 -6.85 -17.70 9.39
CA ALA A 24 -5.95 -18.73 8.87
C ALA A 24 -4.75 -18.98 9.79
N LEU A 25 -4.30 -17.99 10.57
CA LEU A 25 -3.29 -18.15 11.63
C LEU A 25 -3.87 -18.85 12.87
N ASP A 26 -5.09 -18.54 13.28
CA ASP A 26 -5.82 -19.25 14.34
C ASP A 26 -6.17 -20.69 13.91
N PHE A 27 -6.41 -20.93 12.61
CA PHE A 27 -6.58 -22.26 12.01
C PHE A 27 -5.24 -22.98 11.78
N ALA A 28 -4.14 -22.25 11.56
CA ALA A 28 -2.78 -22.79 11.53
C ALA A 28 -2.22 -23.09 12.94
N LEU A 29 -2.91 -22.61 13.98
CA LEU A 29 -2.70 -22.97 15.38
C LEU A 29 -3.53 -24.19 15.80
N ASP A 30 -3.88 -25.08 14.87
CA ASP A 30 -4.33 -26.44 15.17
C ASP A 30 -3.14 -27.29 15.66
N LEU A 31 -2.59 -26.90 16.81
CA LEU A 31 -1.46 -27.56 17.42
C LEU A 31 -1.91 -28.96 17.89
N PRO A 32 -1.31 -30.06 17.40
CA PRO A 32 -1.55 -31.35 18.00
C PRO A 32 -1.12 -31.28 19.47
N LYS A 33 -2.09 -31.41 20.38
CA LYS A 33 -1.81 -31.57 21.81
C LYS A 33 -0.97 -32.84 21.95
N PRO A 34 0.17 -32.81 22.65
CA PRO A 34 1.03 -33.97 22.73
C PRO A 34 0.25 -35.15 23.33
N SER A 35 0.23 -36.28 22.62
CA SER A 35 -0.31 -37.52 23.14
C SER A 35 0.49 -37.94 24.37
N LEU A 36 -0.22 -38.32 25.44
CA LEU A 36 0.35 -38.69 26.73
C LEU A 36 1.26 -39.94 26.66
N ASP A 37 1.34 -40.61 25.52
CA ASP A 37 1.95 -41.94 25.37
C ASP A 37 3.45 -41.89 25.03
N THR A 38 4.04 -40.70 24.89
CA THR A 38 5.42 -40.50 24.40
C THR A 38 6.49 -40.31 25.49
N PHE A 39 6.25 -40.76 26.73
CA PHE A 39 7.23 -40.71 27.82
C PHE A 39 8.31 -41.81 27.77
N GLY A 40 8.60 -42.36 26.58
CA GLY A 40 9.62 -43.41 26.39
C GLY A 40 11.07 -42.92 26.29
N ASN A 41 11.34 -41.62 26.20
CA ASN A 41 12.66 -41.00 26.37
C ASN A 41 12.50 -39.48 26.55
N ALA A 42 12.04 -39.07 27.73
CA ALA A 42 11.58 -37.71 28.01
C ALA A 42 12.59 -36.60 27.66
N ALA A 43 13.90 -36.83 27.84
CA ALA A 43 14.93 -35.80 27.62
C ALA A 43 15.16 -35.44 26.14
N ALA A 44 15.12 -36.41 25.24
CA ALA A 44 15.28 -36.19 23.80
C ALA A 44 14.05 -35.48 23.21
N SER A 45 12.84 -35.89 23.63
CA SER A 45 11.59 -35.26 23.20
C SER A 45 11.42 -33.84 23.75
N LEU A 46 11.85 -33.57 24.99
CA LEU A 46 11.82 -32.22 25.58
C LEU A 46 12.81 -31.25 24.93
N SER A 47 14.02 -31.71 24.57
CA SER A 47 15.01 -30.88 23.88
C SER A 47 14.59 -30.56 22.44
N ALA A 48 14.00 -31.53 21.74
CA ALA A 48 13.39 -31.30 20.43
C ALA A 48 12.24 -30.28 20.52
N TRP A 49 11.33 -30.44 21.48
CA TRP A 49 10.23 -29.49 21.69
C TRP A 49 10.73 -28.08 22.05
N ARG A 50 11.77 -27.97 22.89
CA ARG A 50 12.37 -26.68 23.24
C ARG A 50 12.92 -25.96 22.01
N LYS A 51 13.64 -26.68 21.15
CA LYS A 51 14.18 -26.14 19.89
C LYS A 51 13.07 -25.64 18.97
N GLU A 52 12.02 -26.42 18.86
CA GLU A 52 10.85 -26.17 18.01
C GLU A 52 10.01 -24.96 18.52
N VAL A 53 9.96 -24.74 19.84
CA VAL A 53 9.38 -23.51 20.43
C VAL A 53 10.28 -22.29 20.20
N GLU A 54 11.60 -22.46 20.30
CA GLU A 54 12.58 -21.39 20.08
C GLU A 54 12.54 -20.89 18.64
N GLU A 55 12.56 -21.80 17.66
CA GLU A 55 12.46 -21.48 16.23
C GLU A 55 11.14 -20.75 15.90
N ARG A 56 10.03 -21.11 16.55
CA ARG A 56 8.75 -20.40 16.42
C ARG A 56 8.79 -19.00 17.03
N ARG A 57 9.42 -18.84 18.20
CA ARG A 57 9.57 -17.52 18.82
C ARG A 57 10.36 -16.60 17.88
N ASP A 58 11.48 -17.09 17.36
CA ASP A 58 12.33 -16.33 16.45
C ASP A 58 11.59 -15.97 15.15
N MET A 59 10.77 -16.88 14.61
CA MET A 59 9.90 -16.59 13.46
C MET A 59 8.87 -15.50 13.76
N LEU A 60 8.20 -15.55 14.92
CA LEU A 60 7.21 -14.55 15.32
C LEU A 60 7.85 -13.18 15.56
N GLU A 61 9.05 -13.15 16.15
CA GLU A 61 9.85 -11.93 16.30
C GLU A 61 10.22 -11.33 14.94
N GLY A 62 10.59 -12.17 13.97
CA GLY A 62 10.83 -11.75 12.58
C GLY A 62 9.60 -11.10 11.95
N LEU A 63 8.43 -11.76 12.02
CA LEU A 63 7.18 -11.23 11.50
C LEU A 63 6.76 -9.91 12.17
N LEU A 64 6.99 -9.79 13.48
CA LEU A 64 6.70 -8.56 14.22
C LEU A 64 7.59 -7.41 13.75
N ASN A 65 8.87 -7.69 13.50
CA ASN A 65 9.78 -6.69 12.96
C ASN A 65 9.39 -6.26 11.54
N ASP A 66 9.04 -7.22 10.68
CA ASP A 66 8.56 -6.94 9.32
C ASP A 66 7.31 -6.07 9.36
N LEU A 67 6.34 -6.38 10.24
CA LEU A 67 5.16 -5.55 10.45
C LEU A 67 5.52 -4.14 10.91
N GLY A 68 6.51 -4.01 11.80
CA GLY A 68 7.04 -2.71 12.23
C GLY A 68 7.63 -1.89 11.08
N THR A 69 8.36 -2.53 10.17
CA THR A 69 8.91 -1.86 8.97
C THR A 69 7.81 -1.43 8.00
N LEU A 70 6.81 -2.29 7.76
CA LEU A 70 5.66 -1.97 6.92
C LEU A 70 4.88 -0.80 7.50
N TRP A 71 4.62 -0.81 8.80
CA TRP A 71 3.94 0.29 9.49
C TRP A 71 4.69 1.61 9.36
N SER A 72 6.01 1.59 9.58
CA SER A 72 6.85 2.78 9.44
C SER A 72 6.80 3.34 8.02
N SER A 73 6.83 2.47 7.00
CA SER A 73 6.70 2.88 5.60
C SER A 73 5.34 3.52 5.30
N TYR A 74 4.27 2.98 5.89
CA TYR A 74 2.92 3.51 5.75
C TYR A 74 2.77 4.89 6.40
N GLU A 75 3.32 5.07 7.61
CA GLU A 75 3.35 6.38 8.27
C GLU A 75 4.09 7.44 7.43
N GLU A 76 5.20 7.05 6.80
CA GLU A 76 5.95 7.97 5.95
C GLU A 76 5.15 8.38 4.71
N GLU A 77 4.48 7.44 4.05
CA GLU A 77 3.60 7.74 2.91
C GLU A 77 2.43 8.66 3.30
N LEU A 78 1.81 8.44 4.46
CA LEU A 78 0.77 9.34 4.96
C LEU A 78 1.29 10.77 5.18
N ARG A 79 2.48 10.92 5.77
CA ARG A 79 3.10 12.24 5.95
C ARG A 79 3.42 12.90 4.61
N ARG A 80 3.88 12.13 3.63
CA ARG A 80 4.14 12.64 2.27
C ARG A 80 2.87 13.15 1.62
N ILE A 81 1.78 12.38 1.65
CA ILE A 81 0.48 12.77 1.08
C ILE A 81 -0.05 14.02 1.78
N GLN A 82 0.01 14.08 3.12
CA GLN A 82 -0.42 15.23 3.90
C GLN A 82 0.37 16.48 3.53
N SER A 83 1.70 16.38 3.49
CA SER A 83 2.58 17.49 3.12
C SER A 83 2.27 17.99 1.71
N ALA A 84 2.16 17.09 0.74
CA ALA A 84 1.81 17.43 -0.64
C ALA A 84 0.47 18.15 -0.73
N SER A 85 -0.55 17.67 0.00
CA SER A 85 -1.89 18.28 0.04
C SER A 85 -1.84 19.70 0.61
N ILE A 86 -1.10 19.91 1.70
CA ILE A 86 -0.92 21.25 2.29
C ILE A 86 -0.24 22.20 1.30
N HIS A 87 0.81 21.75 0.62
CA HIS A 87 1.51 22.57 -0.37
C HIS A 87 0.61 22.92 -1.56
N GLN A 88 -0.19 21.97 -2.05
CA GLN A 88 -1.15 22.23 -3.12
C GLN A 88 -2.13 23.32 -2.70
N LEU A 89 -2.76 23.19 -1.53
CA LEU A 89 -3.70 24.19 -1.00
C LEU A 89 -3.03 25.57 -0.83
N LEU A 90 -1.77 25.61 -0.37
CA LEU A 90 -1.03 26.85 -0.22
C LEU A 90 -0.79 27.53 -1.58
N VAL A 91 -0.44 26.76 -2.61
CA VAL A 91 -0.24 27.28 -3.97
C VAL A 91 -1.55 27.80 -4.57
N GLU A 92 -2.67 27.09 -4.39
CA GLU A 92 -3.98 27.57 -4.83
C GLU A 92 -4.32 28.91 -4.17
N LEU A 93 -4.07 29.04 -2.87
CA LEU A 93 -4.31 30.26 -2.11
C LEU A 93 -3.40 31.41 -2.58
N GLN A 94 -2.09 31.17 -2.68
CA GLN A 94 -1.09 32.17 -3.07
C GLN A 94 -1.33 32.71 -4.49
N THR A 95 -1.84 31.86 -5.39
CA THR A 95 -2.15 32.24 -6.76
C THR A 95 -3.56 32.82 -6.93
N GLY A 96 -4.32 32.98 -5.85
CA GLY A 96 -5.69 33.49 -5.89
C GLY A 96 -6.63 32.62 -6.72
N GLY A 97 -6.37 31.31 -6.79
CA GLY A 97 -7.10 30.36 -7.61
C GLY A 97 -6.74 30.38 -9.10
N ASN A 98 -5.64 31.03 -9.50
CA ASN A 98 -5.13 30.91 -10.87
C ASN A 98 -4.61 29.49 -11.14
N VAL A 99 -3.99 28.85 -10.14
CA VAL A 99 -3.63 27.42 -10.17
C VAL A 99 -4.61 26.64 -9.30
N ARG A 100 -5.10 25.50 -9.79
CA ARG A 100 -5.93 24.55 -9.06
C ARG A 100 -5.49 23.12 -9.34
N PHE A 101 -5.52 22.27 -8.32
CA PHE A 101 -5.23 20.86 -8.39
C PHE A 101 -6.54 20.07 -8.28
N GLU A 102 -6.79 19.21 -9.26
CA GLU A 102 -7.93 18.30 -9.28
C GLU A 102 -7.40 16.86 -9.18
N PRO A 103 -7.56 16.19 -8.03
CA PRO A 103 -7.23 14.77 -7.93
C PRO A 103 -8.22 13.97 -8.76
N GLY A 104 -7.72 13.14 -9.67
CA GLY A 104 -8.55 12.30 -10.50
C GLY A 104 -9.10 11.11 -9.74
N THR A 105 -10.31 10.70 -10.12
CA THR A 105 -10.99 9.53 -9.56
C THR A 105 -11.09 8.42 -10.60
N THR A 106 -11.18 7.17 -10.15
CA THR A 106 -11.30 6.01 -11.05
C THR A 106 -12.56 6.03 -11.91
N ASP A 107 -13.56 6.81 -11.54
CA ASP A 107 -14.83 6.93 -12.26
C ASP A 107 -14.73 7.91 -13.44
N GLU A 108 -13.68 8.71 -13.51
CA GLU A 108 -13.49 9.72 -14.53
C GLU A 108 -12.82 9.13 -15.78
N ALA A 109 -13.45 9.33 -16.95
CA ALA A 109 -12.92 8.84 -18.22
C ALA A 109 -11.51 9.37 -18.54
N TRP A 110 -11.22 10.63 -18.18
CA TRP A 110 -9.89 11.22 -18.40
C TRP A 110 -8.82 10.58 -17.52
N TYR A 111 -9.17 10.20 -16.28
CA TYR A 111 -8.25 9.49 -15.38
C TYR A 111 -7.90 8.12 -15.97
N GLN A 112 -8.91 7.36 -16.37
CA GLN A 112 -8.73 6.02 -16.97
C GLN A 112 -7.89 6.09 -18.25
N TRP A 113 -8.13 7.09 -19.10
CA TRP A 113 -7.34 7.28 -20.31
C TRP A 113 -5.86 7.55 -20.02
N ILE A 114 -5.55 8.38 -19.01
CA ILE A 114 -4.16 8.65 -18.60
C ILE A 114 -3.50 7.40 -18.04
N VAL A 115 -4.19 6.64 -17.19
CA VAL A 115 -3.67 5.38 -16.63
C VAL A 115 -3.32 4.40 -17.75
N GLN A 116 -4.26 4.15 -18.68
CA GLN A 116 -4.03 3.27 -19.83
C GLN A 116 -2.89 3.76 -20.72
N MET A 117 -2.78 5.08 -20.94
CA MET A 117 -1.70 5.65 -21.73
C MET A 117 -0.33 5.39 -21.09
N VAL A 118 -0.21 5.59 -19.77
CA VAL A 118 1.03 5.33 -19.02
C VAL A 118 1.40 3.85 -19.07
N GLU A 119 0.43 2.96 -18.82
CA GLU A 119 0.64 1.51 -18.86
C GLU A 119 1.03 1.03 -20.26
N SER A 120 0.41 1.56 -21.32
CA SER A 120 0.71 1.17 -22.71
C SER A 120 2.13 1.52 -23.15
N ARG A 121 2.75 2.50 -22.50
CA ARG A 121 4.12 2.95 -22.77
C ARG A 121 5.16 2.26 -21.91
N PHE A 122 4.72 1.48 -20.92
CA PHE A 122 5.63 0.73 -20.08
C PHE A 122 6.16 -0.51 -20.83
N VAL A 123 7.48 -0.56 -21.00
CA VAL A 123 8.16 -1.68 -21.66
C VAL A 123 8.96 -2.45 -20.62
N SER A 124 8.43 -3.59 -20.14
CA SER A 124 9.06 -4.37 -19.07
C SER A 124 10.49 -4.81 -19.39
N ARG A 125 10.84 -4.94 -20.68
CA ARG A 125 12.19 -5.33 -21.13
C ARG A 125 13.26 -4.34 -20.64
N ASP A 126 12.95 -3.05 -20.66
CA ASP A 126 13.89 -1.97 -20.32
C ASP A 126 14.18 -1.93 -18.81
N PHE A 127 13.32 -2.54 -17.99
CA PHE A 127 13.44 -2.56 -16.53
C PHE A 127 13.82 -3.93 -15.96
N THR A 128 14.26 -4.86 -16.81
CA THR A 128 14.66 -6.22 -16.41
C THR A 128 15.78 -6.22 -15.37
N LEU A 129 16.73 -5.29 -15.45
CA LEU A 129 17.81 -5.13 -14.46
C LEU A 129 17.32 -4.79 -13.04
N PHE A 130 16.11 -4.25 -12.92
CA PHE A 130 15.50 -3.83 -11.65
C PHE A 130 14.41 -4.79 -11.17
N ALA A 131 14.19 -5.91 -11.86
CA ALA A 131 13.09 -6.85 -11.60
C ALA A 131 11.69 -6.20 -11.60
N VAL A 132 11.51 -5.09 -12.32
CA VAL A 132 10.22 -4.41 -12.44
C VAL A 132 9.48 -4.96 -13.65
N ASN A 133 8.36 -5.63 -13.41
CA ASN A 133 7.55 -6.26 -14.47
C ASN A 133 6.29 -5.48 -14.84
N LYS A 134 5.86 -4.54 -13.98
CA LYS A 134 4.64 -3.74 -14.16
C LYS A 134 4.79 -2.36 -13.51
N ILE A 135 4.00 -1.40 -14.02
CA ILE A 135 3.78 -0.11 -13.37
C ILE A 135 2.35 -0.07 -12.79
N LYS A 136 2.17 0.55 -11.63
CA LYS A 136 0.86 0.82 -11.04
C LYS A 136 0.76 2.32 -10.80
N VAL A 137 -0.21 2.98 -11.44
CA VAL A 137 -0.50 4.38 -11.18
C VAL A 137 -1.22 4.47 -9.83
N THR A 138 -0.63 5.19 -8.87
CA THR A 138 -1.20 5.34 -7.51
C THR A 138 -2.14 6.53 -7.40
N GLY A 139 -2.00 7.52 -8.28
CA GLY A 139 -2.84 8.70 -8.33
C GLY A 139 -2.49 9.56 -9.54
N VAL A 140 -3.46 10.36 -9.98
CA VAL A 140 -3.26 11.34 -11.06
C VAL A 140 -3.85 12.65 -10.57
N THR A 141 -3.10 13.74 -10.71
CA THR A 141 -3.59 15.09 -10.38
C THR A 141 -3.56 15.94 -11.63
N ARG A 142 -4.72 16.45 -12.02
CA ARG A 142 -4.85 17.41 -13.10
C ARG A 142 -4.58 18.81 -12.56
N VAL A 143 -3.65 19.52 -13.21
CA VAL A 143 -3.31 20.90 -12.85
C VAL A 143 -4.03 21.85 -13.80
N HIS A 144 -4.88 22.69 -13.25
CA HIS A 144 -5.54 23.78 -13.96
C HIS A 144 -4.75 25.06 -13.73
N ASN A 145 -4.35 25.74 -14.79
CA ASN A 145 -3.71 27.06 -14.71
C ASN A 145 -4.37 28.00 -15.71
N ARG A 146 -5.19 28.94 -15.23
CA ARG A 146 -5.98 29.82 -16.11
C ARG A 146 -5.07 30.73 -16.93
N PHE A 147 -4.06 31.33 -16.31
CA PHE A 147 -3.12 32.21 -16.99
C PHE A 147 -2.33 31.48 -18.08
N LEU A 148 -1.74 30.32 -17.78
CA LEU A 148 -1.02 29.54 -18.79
C LEU A 148 -1.95 29.03 -19.89
N ARG A 149 -3.20 28.70 -19.56
CA ARG A 149 -4.18 28.31 -20.56
C ARG A 149 -4.46 29.44 -21.54
N LEU A 150 -4.74 30.65 -21.05
CA LEU A 150 -4.94 31.83 -21.89
C LEU A 150 -3.71 32.12 -22.75
N LYS A 151 -2.49 32.02 -22.18
CA LYS A 151 -1.26 32.21 -22.94
C LYS A 151 -1.00 31.14 -23.98
N PHE A 152 -1.42 29.90 -23.72
CA PHE A 152 -1.35 28.84 -24.70
C PHE A 152 -2.32 29.14 -25.85
N ASP A 153 -3.59 29.44 -25.53
CA ASP A 153 -4.61 29.71 -26.53
C ASP A 153 -4.23 30.93 -27.42
N GLU A 154 -3.61 31.98 -26.87
CA GLU A 154 -3.07 33.15 -27.62
C GLU A 154 -1.97 32.80 -28.65
N ILE A 155 -1.20 31.72 -28.44
CA ILE A 155 -0.06 31.35 -29.31
C ILE A 155 -0.52 30.44 -30.46
N TRP A 156 -1.62 29.71 -30.26
CA TRP A 156 -2.07 28.66 -31.17
C TRP A 156 -3.38 29.02 -31.91
N GLU A 157 -3.93 30.22 -31.68
CA GLU A 157 -4.91 30.91 -32.54
C GLU A 157 -4.23 31.94 -33.45
#